data_AF-A0A6H0UAK0-F1
#
_entry.id   AF-A0A6H0UAK0-F1
#
_cell.length_a   1.000
_cell.length_b   1.000
_cell.length_c   1.000
_cell.angle_alpha   90.00
_cell.angle_beta   90.00
_cell.angle_gamma   90.00
#
_symmetry.space_group_name_H-M   'P 1'
#
loop_
_entity.id
_entity.type
_entity.pdbx_description
1 polymer ?
#
loop_
_entity_poly.entity_id
_entity_poly.type
_entity_poly.pdbx_seq_one_letter_code
_entity_poly.pdbx_strand_id
1 'polypeptide(L)' 'MQISKILNNNVVITEKDQAEVVAMGRGLAFGKKIGDQIAVDKIEKFYTLKGDESSRVDELYDELSFNA' A
#
# COMPACT_ATOMS: atom_id res chain seq x y z
N MET A 1 1.46 -1.47 -11.77
CA MET A 1 0.46 -1.27 -10.71
C MET A 1 0.38 0.23 -10.43
N GLN A 2 -0.81 0.82 -10.48
CA GLN A 2 -1.01 2.28 -10.37
C GLN A 2 -1.39 2.68 -8.95
N ILE A 3 -0.78 3.75 -8.43
CA ILE A 3 -1.11 4.30 -7.10
C ILE A 3 -2.51 4.88 -7.11
N SER A 4 -3.39 4.32 -6.28
CA SER A 4 -4.72 4.86 -5.99
C SER A 4 -4.67 5.83 -4.79
N LYS A 5 -3.86 5.52 -3.77
CA LYS A 5 -3.65 6.38 -2.58
C LYS A 5 -2.23 6.21 -2.04
N ILE A 6 -1.66 7.27 -1.50
CA ILE A 6 -0.37 7.23 -0.78
C ILE A 6 -0.67 7.34 0.71
N LEU A 7 -0.22 6.37 1.49
CA LEU A 7 -0.35 6.39 2.96
C LEU A 7 0.91 6.99 3.60
N ASN A 8 2.09 6.61 3.12
CA ASN A 8 3.37 7.25 3.44
C ASN A 8 4.41 6.93 2.34
N ASN A 9 5.68 7.30 2.55
CA ASN A 9 6.76 7.06 1.59
C ASN A 9 7.00 5.57 1.24
N ASN A 10 6.56 4.65 2.09
CA ASN A 10 6.78 3.21 1.96
C ASN A 10 5.50 2.43 1.64
N VAL A 11 4.32 3.05 1.79
CA VAL A 11 3.04 2.36 1.74
C VAL A 11 2.07 3.09 0.82
N VAL A 12 1.50 2.34 -0.11
CA VAL A 12 0.49 2.82 -1.06
C VAL A 12 -0.69 1.86 -1.12
N ILE A 13 -1.84 2.38 -1.52
CA ILE A 13 -2.97 1.57 -1.97
C ILE A 13 -2.96 1.58 -3.49
N THR A 14 -3.13 0.41 -4.08
CA THR A 14 -3.12 0.15 -5.52
C THR A 14 -4.09 -0.97 -5.83
N GLU A 15 -4.40 -1.17 -7.10
CA GLU A 15 -5.21 -2.29 -7.56
C GLU A 15 -4.33 -3.42 -8.12
N LYS A 16 -4.67 -4.66 -7.78
CA LYS A 16 -4.10 -5.89 -8.35
C LYS A 16 -5.23 -6.88 -8.62
N ASP A 17 -5.30 -7.46 -9.82
CA ASP A 17 -6.29 -8.48 -10.17
C ASP A 17 -7.75 -8.09 -9.84
N GLN A 18 -8.12 -6.83 -10.07
CA GLN A 18 -9.43 -6.23 -9.75
C GLN A 18 -9.76 -6.18 -8.24
N ALA A 19 -8.75 -6.30 -7.38
CA ALA A 19 -8.87 -6.12 -5.95
C ALA A 19 -8.00 -4.95 -5.48
N GLU A 20 -8.54 -4.16 -4.57
CA GLU A 20 -7.76 -3.13 -3.89
C GLU A 20 -6.79 -3.80 -2.91
N VAL A 21 -5.52 -3.40 -2.97
CA VAL A 21 -4.44 -3.95 -2.15
C VAL A 21 -3.58 -2.84 -1.56
N VAL A 22 -3.09 -3.06 -0.34
CA VAL A 22 -2.04 -2.24 0.28
C VAL A 22 -0.70 -2.83 -0.12
N ALA A 23 0.13 -2.05 -0.80
CA ALA A 23 1.48 -2.42 -1.17
C ALA A 23 2.49 -1.69 -0.28
N MET A 24 3.45 -2.45 0.28
CA MET A 24 4.47 -1.95 1.19
C MET A 24 5.86 -2.26 0.67
N GLY A 25 6.77 -1.30 0.80
CA GLY A 25 8.18 -1.49 0.50
C GLY A 25 8.99 -0.21 0.70
N ARG A 26 10.29 -0.34 0.93
CA ARG A 26 11.17 0.81 1.23
C ARG A 26 11.20 1.81 0.08
N GLY A 27 10.75 3.04 0.34
CA GLY A 27 10.72 4.13 -0.62
C GLY A 27 9.82 3.88 -1.82
N LEU A 28 8.80 3.01 -1.68
CA LEU A 28 7.88 2.64 -2.77
C LEU A 28 7.14 3.86 -3.34
N ALA A 29 6.77 4.81 -2.49
CA ALA A 29 6.08 6.04 -2.84
C ALA A 29 6.98 7.29 -2.85
N PHE A 30 8.29 7.13 -2.62
CA PHE A 30 9.20 8.28 -2.53
C PHE A 30 9.27 9.02 -3.87
N GLY A 31 8.85 10.29 -3.86
CA GLY A 31 8.78 11.12 -5.07
C GLY A 31 7.70 10.72 -6.06
N LYS A 32 6.72 9.89 -5.64
CA LYS A 32 5.57 9.49 -6.46
C LYS A 32 4.32 10.28 -6.10
N LYS A 33 3.35 10.29 -7.01
CA LYS A 33 2.00 10.85 -6.80
C LYS A 33 0.92 9.84 -7.17
N ILE A 34 -0.31 10.11 -6.74
CA ILE A 34 -1.49 9.35 -7.15
C ILE A 34 -1.55 9.32 -8.68
N GLY A 35 -1.80 8.15 -9.25
CA GLY A 35 -1.78 7.91 -10.69
C GLY A 35 -0.43 7.45 -11.25
N ASP A 36 0.68 7.57 -10.50
CA ASP A 36 1.96 7.03 -10.95
C ASP A 36 2.00 5.50 -10.85
N GLN A 37 2.86 4.88 -11.65
CA GLN A 37 3.16 3.45 -11.52
C GLN A 37 4.21 3.22 -10.41
N ILE A 38 3.97 2.19 -9.60
CA ILE A 38 4.96 1.64 -8.66
C ILE A 38 5.78 0.53 -9.30
N ALA A 39 7.03 0.44 -8.87
CA ALA A 39 7.96 -0.59 -9.29
C ALA A 39 7.69 -1.86 -8.46
N VAL A 40 7.30 -2.95 -9.14
CA VAL A 40 6.84 -4.18 -8.48
C VAL A 40 7.97 -4.88 -7.70
N ASP A 41 9.20 -4.71 -8.17
CA ASP A 41 10.45 -5.15 -7.54
C ASP A 41 10.73 -4.48 -6.20
N LYS A 42 10.17 -3.28 -5.96
CA LYS A 42 10.29 -2.58 -4.67
C LYS A 42 9.24 -3.00 -3.65
N ILE A 43 8.30 -3.88 -4.02
CA ILE A 43 7.23 -4.29 -3.14
C ILE A 43 7.69 -5.50 -2.33
N GLU A 44 7.75 -5.32 -1.02
CA GLU A 44 8.12 -6.35 -0.06
C GLU A 44 6.89 -7.15 0.40
N LYS A 45 5.73 -6.49 0.50
CA LYS A 45 4.50 -7.12 1.00
C LYS A 45 3.25 -6.52 0.39
N PHE A 46 2.23 -7.37 0.24
CA PHE A 46 0.88 -6.98 -0.18
C PHE A 46 -0.16 -7.47 0.83
N TYR A 47 -1.23 -6.69 1.01
CA TYR A 47 -2.43 -7.09 1.75
C TYR A 47 -3.67 -6.78 0.93
N THR A 48 -4.64 -7.70 0.89
CA THR A 48 -5.88 -7.50 0.13
C THR A 48 -6.95 -6.87 1.01
N LEU A 49 -7.70 -5.90 0.50
CA LEU A 49 -8.71 -5.17 1.28
C LEU A 49 -10.10 -5.85 1.32
N LYS A 50 -10.26 -7.07 0.79
CA LYS A 50 -11.59 -7.73 0.73
C LYS A 50 -11.98 -8.41 2.05
N GLY A 51 -13.07 -7.91 2.65
CA GLY A 51 -14.08 -8.66 3.41
C GLY A 51 -13.68 -9.24 4.77
N ASP A 52 -12.69 -10.13 4.80
CA ASP A 52 -12.24 -10.83 6.01
C ASP A 52 -10.88 -10.32 6.53
N GLU A 53 -10.13 -9.56 5.72
CA GLU A 53 -8.84 -8.98 6.13
C GLU A 53 -8.93 -7.52 6.63
N SER A 54 -10.15 -6.98 6.82
CA SER A 54 -10.36 -5.61 7.33
C SER A 54 -9.64 -5.40 8.66
N SER A 55 -9.71 -6.39 9.56
CA SER A 55 -9.04 -6.35 10.86
C SER A 55 -7.53 -6.20 10.73
N ARG A 56 -6.91 -6.85 9.73
CA ARG A 56 -5.45 -6.79 9.53
C ARG A 56 -5.01 -5.48 8.90
N VAL A 57 -5.88 -4.89 8.08
CA VAL A 57 -5.68 -3.54 7.53
C VAL A 57 -5.77 -2.48 8.62
N ASP A 58 -6.73 -2.59 9.55
CA ASP A 58 -6.84 -1.70 10.71
C ASP A 58 -5.60 -1.79 11.62
N GLU A 59 -5.13 -3.01 11.89
CA GLU A 59 -3.85 -3.24 12.61
C GLU A 59 -2.65 -2.61 11.88
N LEU A 60 -2.60 -2.68 10.55
CA LEU A 60 -1.57 -2.02 9.75
C LEU A 60 -1.68 -0.49 9.83
N TYR A 61 -2.90 0.07 9.85
CA TYR A 61 -3.08 1.51 10.04
C TYR A 61 -2.58 1.97 11.42
N ASP A 62 -2.80 1.18 12.47
CA ASP A 62 -2.28 1.44 13.81
C ASP A 62 -0.74 1.36 13.83
N GLU A 63 -0.14 0.32 13.24
CA GLU A 63 1.33 0.18 13.16
C GLU A 63 2.00 1.31 12.37
N LEU A 64 1.38 1.75 11.27
CA LEU A 64 1.90 2.82 10.43
C LEU A 64 1.74 4.20 11.08
N SER A 65 0.70 4.39 11.89
CA SER A 65 0.46 5.64 12.62
C SER A 65 1.39 5.79 13.84
N PHE A 66 1.85 4.66 14.41
CA PHE A 66 2.75 4.66 15.56
C PHE A 66 4.23 4.90 15.20
N ASN A 67 4.61 4.69 13.93
CA ASN A 67 5.99 4.82 13.44
C ASN A 67 6.24 6.06 12.56
N ALA A 68 5.29 7.00 12.51
CA ALA A 68 5.38 8.25 11.74
C ALA A 68 5.84 9.42 12.60
#